data_AF-A0A8B9ZX40-F1
#
_entry.id   AF-A0A8B9ZX40-F1
#
_cell.length_a   1.000
_cell.length_b   1.000
_cell.length_c   1.000
_cell.angle_alpha   90.00
_cell.angle_beta   90.00
_cell.angle_gamma   90.00
#
_symmetry.space_group_name_H-M   'P 1'
#
loop_
_entity.id
_entity.type
_entity.pdbx_description
1 polymer ?
#
loop_
_entity_poly.entity_id
_entity_poly.type
_entity_poly.pdbx_seq_one_letter_code
_entity_poly.pdbx_strand_id
1 'polypeptide(L)'
;MTVFPSEFSFTGPTLNVEDVSVKRSPSPVQCTSYESKSFTKHSLDLNKYEWYIGEYDRHEAEMALLQENTDETFLVRDCSKKSNTEPYVLVVYYGRRVYNIKVRFLEDSQQYALGTGLRGNDKFNSVKEIIDFYKYVPITLIDGKDKAGSQREQCYLSYPFKLRK
;
A
#
# COMPACT_ATOMS: atom_id res chain seq x y z
N MET A 1 31.15 59.09 -52.68
CA MET A 1 31.50 59.02 -51.24
C MET A 1 31.19 57.60 -50.82
N THR A 2 32.10 56.74 -50.35
CA THR A 2 33.44 56.89 -49.76
C THR A 2 34.15 55.52 -49.89
N VAL A 3 35.47 55.55 -49.97
CA VAL A 3 36.37 54.40 -50.19
C VAL A 3 36.53 53.57 -48.91
N PHE A 4 36.74 52.25 -49.06
CA PHE A 4 37.18 51.31 -48.01
C PHE A 4 38.44 51.78 -47.28
N PRO A 5 38.66 51.27 -46.05
CA PRO A 5 39.91 50.54 -45.85
C PRO A 5 39.79 49.24 -45.03
N SER A 6 40.93 48.57 -45.06
CA SER A 6 41.39 47.23 -44.69
C SER A 6 41.64 46.95 -43.20
N GLU A 7 41.47 45.66 -42.84
CA GLU A 7 42.28 44.80 -41.93
C GLU A 7 42.38 45.08 -40.41
N PHE A 8 42.13 44.06 -39.56
CA PHE A 8 43.17 43.20 -38.93
C PHE A 8 42.59 42.25 -37.84
N SER A 9 42.84 40.96 -38.03
CA SER A 9 43.18 39.86 -37.09
C SER A 9 42.38 39.58 -35.79
N PHE A 10 41.69 38.43 -35.79
CA PHE A 10 41.36 37.68 -34.58
C PHE A 10 42.42 36.60 -34.30
N THR A 11 42.93 36.57 -33.07
CA THR A 11 43.83 35.54 -32.52
C THR A 11 43.04 34.36 -31.97
N GLY A 12 43.44 33.13 -32.32
CA GLY A 12 42.97 31.85 -31.73
C GLY A 12 43.48 31.62 -30.29
N PRO A 13 43.45 30.39 -29.70
CA PRO A 13 43.50 29.09 -30.38
C PRO A 13 42.56 27.95 -29.88
N THR A 14 42.57 26.95 -30.77
CA THR A 14 42.23 25.52 -30.89
C THR A 14 42.33 24.54 -29.68
N LEU A 15 41.31 23.65 -29.60
CA LEU A 15 41.22 22.20 -29.24
C LEU A 15 42.06 21.56 -28.10
N ASN A 16 41.40 20.73 -27.25
CA ASN A 16 41.66 19.27 -27.15
C ASN A 16 40.73 18.50 -26.18
N VAL A 17 40.82 17.17 -26.31
CA VAL A 17 39.85 16.07 -26.09
C VAL A 17 39.99 15.38 -24.71
N GLU A 18 38.98 14.57 -24.36
CA GLU A 18 38.97 13.40 -23.44
C GLU A 18 39.01 13.62 -21.91
N ASP A 19 37.97 13.16 -21.18
CA ASP A 19 38.04 11.94 -20.36
C ASP A 19 36.69 11.63 -19.67
N VAL A 20 36.19 10.40 -19.88
CA VAL A 20 35.03 9.83 -19.19
C VAL A 20 35.53 9.18 -17.91
N SER A 21 35.21 9.78 -16.76
CA SER A 21 35.43 9.16 -15.46
C SER A 21 34.11 8.97 -14.71
N VAL A 22 33.59 7.75 -14.79
CA VAL A 22 32.48 7.25 -13.97
C VAL A 22 32.94 7.22 -12.50
N LYS A 23 32.43 8.11 -11.66
CA LYS A 23 32.51 7.96 -10.20
C LYS A 23 31.13 7.72 -9.61
N ARG A 24 30.86 6.44 -9.30
CA ARG A 24 29.88 6.00 -8.31
C ARG A 24 30.29 6.54 -6.94
N SER A 25 29.36 7.17 -6.23
CA SER A 25 29.36 7.28 -4.76
C SER A 25 27.91 7.52 -4.26
N PRO A 26 27.59 7.14 -3.01
CA PRO A 26 26.28 6.58 -2.66
C PRO A 26 25.40 7.48 -1.75
N SER A 27 24.11 7.11 -1.71
CA SER A 27 23.08 7.33 -0.67
C SER A 27 22.63 8.77 -0.35
N PRO A 28 21.34 9.11 -0.60
CA PRO A 28 20.70 10.26 0.04
C PRO A 28 20.30 9.89 1.48
N VAL A 29 20.93 10.52 2.47
CA VAL A 29 20.46 10.52 3.86
C VAL A 29 19.29 11.50 4.00
N GLN A 30 18.16 10.91 4.43
CA GLN A 30 17.08 11.45 5.24
C GLN A 30 16.48 12.81 4.86
N CYS A 31 15.33 12.75 4.19
CA CYS A 31 14.38 13.85 4.16
C CYS A 31 13.30 13.61 5.21
N THR A 32 13.38 14.43 6.26
CA THR A 32 12.30 14.97 7.10
C THR A 32 11.25 14.01 7.65
N SER A 33 11.23 13.92 8.99
CA SER A 33 10.07 13.56 9.79
C SER A 33 8.85 14.41 9.39
N TYR A 34 8.05 13.91 8.47
CA TYR A 34 6.70 14.40 8.26
C TYR A 34 5.84 13.83 9.37
N GLU A 35 5.18 14.74 10.05
CA GLU A 35 4.56 14.52 11.34
C GLU A 35 3.41 13.51 11.26
N SER A 36 3.63 12.34 11.87
CA SER A 36 2.71 11.21 12.01
C SER A 36 1.51 11.52 12.91
N LYS A 37 0.70 12.53 12.58
CA LYS A 37 -0.45 12.96 13.40
C LYS A 37 -1.79 12.35 12.98
N SER A 38 -1.92 11.81 11.77
CA SER A 38 -3.20 11.23 11.29
C SER A 38 -3.35 9.73 11.59
N PHE A 39 -2.28 8.95 11.47
CA PHE A 39 -2.30 7.50 11.71
C PHE A 39 -2.62 7.12 13.16
N THR A 40 -2.14 7.91 14.11
CA THR A 40 -2.23 7.60 15.54
C THR A 40 -3.68 7.67 16.03
N LYS A 41 -4.49 8.61 15.55
CA LYS A 41 -5.88 8.74 16.00
C LYS A 41 -6.76 7.55 15.59
N HIS A 42 -6.61 7.04 14.36
CA HIS A 42 -7.40 5.91 13.87
C HIS A 42 -6.91 4.56 14.43
N SER A 43 -5.60 4.38 14.58
CA SER A 43 -5.03 3.16 15.18
C SER A 43 -5.47 2.97 16.64
N LEU A 44 -5.54 4.05 17.43
CA LEU A 44 -5.97 4.01 18.82
C LEU A 44 -7.40 3.49 19.01
N ASP A 45 -8.32 3.80 18.10
CA ASP A 45 -9.70 3.32 18.18
C ASP A 45 -9.86 1.85 17.76
N LEU A 46 -8.91 1.33 16.96
CA LEU A 46 -8.96 -0.06 16.49
C LEU A 46 -8.41 -1.06 17.50
N ASN A 47 -7.49 -0.64 18.38
CA ASN A 47 -6.88 -1.49 19.42
C ASN A 47 -7.88 -2.15 20.39
N LYS A 48 -9.12 -1.66 20.45
CA LYS A 48 -10.19 -2.26 21.26
C LYS A 48 -10.85 -3.48 20.62
N TYR A 49 -10.58 -3.73 19.34
CA TYR A 49 -11.18 -4.86 18.61
C TYR A 49 -10.22 -6.05 18.54
N GLU A 50 -10.73 -7.22 18.90
CA GLU A 50 -9.95 -8.47 18.94
C GLU A 50 -9.41 -8.93 17.58
N TRP A 51 -10.07 -8.54 16.48
CA TRP A 51 -9.64 -8.84 15.11
C TRP A 51 -8.54 -7.90 14.61
N TYR A 52 -8.23 -6.82 15.34
CA TYR A 52 -7.16 -5.89 14.98
C TYR A 52 -5.87 -6.27 15.72
N ILE A 53 -4.85 -6.62 14.95
CA ILE A 53 -3.56 -7.08 15.50
C ILE A 53 -2.54 -5.93 15.60
N GLY A 54 -2.75 -4.85 14.84
CA GLY A 54 -1.81 -3.73 14.74
C GLY A 54 -0.63 -4.05 13.82
N GLU A 55 0.59 -3.66 14.24
CA GLU A 55 1.82 -3.99 13.53
C GLU A 55 2.06 -5.51 13.60
N TYR A 56 1.77 -6.20 12.50
CA TYR A 56 1.95 -7.64 12.39
C TYR A 56 2.49 -7.98 11.01
N ASP A 57 3.51 -8.84 10.95
CA ASP A 57 4.17 -9.14 9.68
C ASP A 57 3.20 -9.84 8.72
N ARG A 58 3.39 -9.58 7.43
CA ARG A 58 2.55 -10.17 6.39
C ARG A 58 2.66 -11.69 6.39
N HIS A 59 3.89 -12.21 6.46
CA HIS A 59 4.14 -13.63 6.37
C HIS A 59 3.65 -14.35 7.64
N GLU A 60 3.87 -13.74 8.80
CA GLU A 60 3.33 -14.26 10.07
C GLU A 60 1.80 -14.34 10.05
N ALA A 61 1.10 -13.31 9.57
CA ALA A 61 -0.34 -13.33 9.42
C ALA A 61 -0.84 -14.41 8.46
N GLU A 62 -0.17 -14.59 7.32
CA GLU A 62 -0.49 -15.64 6.36
C GLU A 62 -0.29 -17.04 6.97
N MET A 63 0.82 -17.27 7.67
CA MET A 63 1.11 -18.54 8.34
C MET A 63 0.11 -18.84 9.46
N ALA A 64 -0.20 -17.85 10.30
CA ALA A 64 -1.12 -18.01 11.42
C ALA A 64 -2.53 -18.42 10.96
N LEU A 65 -3.05 -17.76 9.91
CA LEU A 65 -4.35 -18.12 9.35
C LEU A 65 -4.34 -19.48 8.63
N LEU A 66 -3.26 -19.82 7.92
CA LEU A 66 -3.10 -21.14 7.32
C LEU A 66 -3.06 -22.24 8.38
N GLN A 67 -2.45 -21.98 9.53
CA GLN A 67 -2.39 -22.93 10.66
C GLN A 67 -3.74 -23.08 11.36
N GLU A 68 -4.50 -21.99 11.53
CA GLU A 68 -5.87 -22.03 12.07
C GLU A 68 -6.82 -22.80 11.14
N ASN A 69 -6.57 -22.75 9.82
CA ASN A 69 -7.22 -23.59 8.79
C ASN A 69 -8.76 -23.61 8.87
N THR A 70 -9.35 -22.46 9.18
CA THR A 70 -10.80 -22.30 9.35
C THR A 70 -11.29 -21.25 8.37
N ASP A 71 -12.16 -21.65 7.45
CA ASP A 71 -12.73 -20.74 6.44
C ASP A 71 -13.46 -19.55 7.11
N GLU A 72 -13.43 -18.40 6.42
CA GLU A 72 -14.05 -17.15 6.89
C GLU A 72 -13.37 -16.54 8.13
N THR A 73 -12.19 -17.05 8.49
CA THR A 73 -11.34 -16.45 9.51
C THR A 73 -10.65 -15.21 8.97
N PHE A 74 -10.68 -14.11 9.72
CA PHE A 74 -10.10 -12.85 9.29
C PHE A 74 -9.37 -12.09 10.40
N LEU A 75 -8.46 -11.21 9.99
CA LEU A 75 -7.84 -10.21 10.85
C LEU A 75 -7.56 -8.92 10.08
N VAL A 76 -7.38 -7.83 10.82
CA VAL A 76 -6.87 -6.57 10.27
C VAL A 76 -5.51 -6.28 10.89
N ARG A 77 -4.57 -5.91 10.05
CA ARG A 77 -3.22 -5.49 10.44
C ARG A 77 -2.82 -4.19 9.77
N ASP A 78 -1.78 -3.57 10.28
CA ASP A 78 -1.14 -2.44 9.62
C ASP A 78 -0.51 -2.86 8.30
N CYS A 79 -0.59 -1.97 7.31
CA CYS A 79 0.11 -2.19 6.05
C CYS A 79 1.62 -2.13 6.26
N SER A 80 2.35 -3.13 5.77
CA SER A 80 3.81 -3.19 5.86
C SER A 80 4.48 -1.96 5.21
N LYS A 81 3.85 -1.41 4.16
CA LYS A 81 4.22 -0.12 3.57
C LYS A 81 3.36 0.93 4.25
N LYS A 82 3.89 1.60 5.28
CA LYS A 82 3.21 2.67 6.03
C LYS A 82 2.82 3.81 5.08
N SER A 83 1.64 3.72 4.47
CA SER A 83 1.13 4.65 3.46
C SER A 83 -0.20 5.23 3.90
N ASN A 84 -0.35 6.56 3.85
CA ASN A 84 -1.60 7.24 4.18
C ASN A 84 -2.78 6.73 3.32
N THR A 85 -2.52 6.32 2.08
CA THR A 85 -3.54 5.86 1.14
C THR A 85 -3.97 4.42 1.36
N GLU A 86 -3.12 3.61 1.99
CA GLU A 86 -3.34 2.18 2.26
C GLU A 86 -2.89 1.85 3.68
N PRO A 87 -3.56 2.40 4.70
CA PRO A 87 -3.10 2.27 6.09
C PRO A 87 -3.19 0.84 6.62
N TYR A 88 -4.19 0.07 6.19
CA TYR A 88 -4.48 -1.26 6.73
C TYR A 88 -4.60 -2.33 5.66
N VAL A 89 -4.50 -3.58 6.11
CA VAL A 89 -4.74 -4.77 5.29
C VAL A 89 -5.71 -5.68 6.04
N LEU A 90 -6.83 -5.99 5.39
CA LEU A 90 -7.74 -7.06 5.79
C LEU A 90 -7.19 -8.37 5.23
N VAL A 91 -6.92 -9.33 6.11
CA VAL A 91 -6.42 -10.65 5.75
C VAL A 91 -7.52 -11.66 6.03
N VAL A 92 -7.88 -12.46 5.03
CA VAL A 92 -8.98 -13.44 5.12
C VAL A 92 -8.49 -14.80 4.67
N TYR A 93 -8.82 -15.84 5.42
CA TYR A 93 -8.61 -17.23 5.02
C TYR A 93 -9.91 -17.81 4.48
N TYR A 94 -9.84 -18.36 3.27
CA TYR A 94 -10.96 -19.03 2.62
C TYR A 94 -10.46 -20.01 1.57
N GLY A 95 -11.02 -21.22 1.52
CA GLY A 95 -10.74 -22.20 0.47
C GLY A 95 -9.27 -22.62 0.43
N ARG A 96 -8.64 -22.80 1.60
CA ARG A 96 -7.20 -23.12 1.75
C ARG A 96 -6.26 -22.07 1.17
N ARG A 97 -6.70 -20.81 1.12
CA ARG A 97 -5.91 -19.67 0.66
C ARG A 97 -6.06 -18.49 1.60
N VAL A 98 -5.03 -17.65 1.63
CA VAL A 98 -5.05 -16.37 2.35
C VAL A 98 -5.10 -15.21 1.36
N TYR A 99 -6.09 -14.35 1.53
CA TYR A 99 -6.32 -13.17 0.71
C TYR A 99 -5.90 -11.94 1.48
N ASN A 100 -5.03 -11.12 0.87
CA ASN A 100 -4.58 -9.85 1.42
C ASN A 100 -5.29 -8.71 0.69
N ILE A 101 -6.30 -8.13 1.34
CA ILE A 101 -7.14 -7.09 0.76
C ILE A 101 -6.72 -5.75 1.35
N LYS A 102 -6.31 -4.83 0.48
CA LYS A 102 -5.94 -3.47 0.89
C LYS A 102 -7.16 -2.72 1.40
N VAL A 103 -7.02 -2.09 2.56
CA VAL A 103 -7.97 -1.09 3.04
C VAL A 103 -7.40 0.27 2.68
N ARG A 104 -8.02 0.91 1.69
CA ARG A 104 -7.62 2.23 1.22
C ARG A 104 -8.32 3.32 2.01
N PHE A 105 -7.62 4.42 2.25
CA PHE A 105 -8.19 5.66 2.74
C PHE A 105 -8.34 6.64 1.57
N LEU A 106 -9.56 7.10 1.35
CA LEU A 106 -9.94 8.07 0.34
C LEU A 106 -9.93 9.45 0.98
N GLU A 107 -8.85 10.20 0.77
CA GLU A 107 -8.63 11.51 1.41
C GLU A 107 -9.73 12.52 1.04
N ASP A 108 -10.18 12.54 -0.22
CA ASP A 108 -11.20 13.46 -0.71
C ASP A 108 -12.53 13.33 0.04
N SER A 109 -12.93 12.10 0.39
CA SER A 109 -14.20 11.83 1.08
C SER A 109 -14.01 11.48 2.56
N GLN A 110 -12.77 11.42 3.05
CA GLN A 110 -12.42 10.96 4.40
C GLN A 110 -13.06 9.60 4.75
N GLN A 111 -13.06 8.66 3.80
CA GLN A 111 -13.71 7.35 3.91
C GLN A 111 -12.75 6.21 3.55
N TYR A 112 -13.12 4.98 3.91
CA TYR A 112 -12.38 3.77 3.62
C TYR A 112 -13.05 2.95 2.53
N ALA A 113 -12.25 2.25 1.73
CA ALA A 113 -12.72 1.32 0.71
C ALA A 113 -11.78 0.11 0.59
N LEU A 114 -12.30 -1.03 0.14
CA LEU A 114 -11.49 -2.25 -0.05
C LEU A 114 -10.92 -2.38 -1.47
N GLY A 115 -9.79 -3.07 -1.57
CA GLY A 115 -9.19 -3.48 -2.84
C GLY A 115 -8.69 -2.30 -3.68
N THR A 116 -8.78 -2.43 -5.00
CA THR A 116 -8.28 -1.44 -5.97
C THR A 116 -9.31 -0.39 -6.39
N GLY A 117 -10.54 -0.45 -5.88
CA GLY A 117 -11.63 0.45 -6.27
C GLY A 117 -12.25 0.15 -7.64
N LEU A 118 -11.70 -0.80 -8.39
CA LEU A 118 -12.21 -1.20 -9.70
C LEU A 118 -13.46 -2.07 -9.63
N ARG A 119 -13.79 -2.64 -8.46
CA ARG A 119 -14.84 -3.66 -8.30
C ARG A 119 -15.69 -3.54 -7.03
N GLY A 120 -15.61 -2.40 -6.33
CA GLY A 120 -16.42 -2.12 -5.15
C GLY A 120 -16.51 -0.62 -4.96
N ASN A 121 -17.73 -0.08 -5.05
CA ASN A 121 -18.02 1.34 -4.84
C ASN A 121 -18.38 1.64 -3.38
N ASP A 122 -18.38 0.62 -2.54
CA ASP A 122 -18.75 0.76 -1.13
C ASP A 122 -17.66 1.55 -0.41
N LYS A 123 -18.11 2.62 0.23
CA LYS A 123 -17.30 3.51 1.05
C LYS A 123 -17.83 3.48 2.47
N PHE A 124 -16.91 3.47 3.42
CA PHE A 124 -17.21 3.29 4.83
C PHE A 124 -16.56 4.40 5.63
N ASN A 125 -17.19 4.82 6.72
CA ASN A 125 -16.65 5.87 7.58
C ASN A 125 -15.55 5.35 8.52
N SER A 126 -15.49 4.02 8.72
CA SER A 126 -14.45 3.39 9.54
C SER A 126 -14.13 1.96 9.08
N VAL A 127 -12.97 1.45 9.50
CA VAL A 127 -12.60 0.04 9.31
C VAL A 127 -13.56 -0.90 10.03
N LYS A 128 -14.07 -0.49 11.21
CA LYS A 128 -15.09 -1.26 11.94
C LYS A 128 -16.35 -1.48 11.09
N GLU A 129 -16.79 -0.43 10.39
CA GLU A 129 -17.98 -0.48 9.53
C GLU A 129 -17.77 -1.42 8.33
N ILE A 130 -16.55 -1.47 7.76
CA ILE A 130 -16.19 -2.49 6.77
C ILE A 130 -16.41 -3.88 7.34
N ILE A 131 -15.84 -4.17 8.51
CA ILE A 131 -15.94 -5.49 9.14
C ILE A 131 -17.40 -5.84 9.43
N ASP A 132 -18.17 -4.91 9.99
CA ASP A 132 -19.56 -5.16 10.32
C ASP A 132 -20.45 -5.35 9.09
N PHE A 133 -20.17 -4.63 8.00
CA PHE A 133 -20.89 -4.82 6.74
C PHE A 133 -20.61 -6.22 6.15
N TYR A 134 -19.34 -6.60 6.03
CA TYR A 134 -18.94 -7.87 5.41
C TYR A 134 -19.15 -9.12 6.31
N LYS A 135 -19.63 -8.94 7.54
CA LYS A 135 -20.23 -10.03 8.33
C LYS A 135 -21.56 -10.52 7.76
N TYR A 136 -22.32 -9.63 7.13
CA TYR A 136 -23.67 -9.93 6.63
C TYR A 136 -23.78 -9.88 5.12
N VAL A 137 -22.82 -9.25 4.45
CA VAL A 137 -22.72 -9.17 2.99
C VAL A 137 -21.46 -9.89 2.54
N PRO A 138 -21.52 -10.82 1.58
CA PRO A 138 -20.33 -11.57 1.17
C PRO A 138 -19.34 -10.67 0.43
N ILE A 139 -18.08 -10.70 0.84
CA ILE A 139 -16.98 -10.10 0.08
C ILE A 139 -16.62 -11.00 -1.11
N THR A 140 -16.36 -10.39 -2.26
CA THR A 140 -15.82 -11.12 -3.43
C THR A 140 -14.30 -11.19 -3.34
N LEU A 141 -13.78 -12.39 -3.09
CA LEU A 141 -12.35 -12.66 -3.04
C LEU A 141 -11.83 -12.94 -4.45
N ILE A 142 -10.71 -12.31 -4.80
CA ILE A 142 -10.05 -12.47 -6.09
C ILE A 142 -8.60 -12.83 -5.81
N ASP A 143 -8.16 -13.94 -6.40
CA ASP A 143 -6.76 -14.32 -6.34
C ASP A 143 -5.92 -13.41 -7.25
N GLY A 144 -4.96 -12.68 -6.68
CA GLY A 144 -4.03 -11.86 -7.45
C GLY A 144 -3.16 -12.67 -8.43
N LYS A 145 -3.07 -14.00 -8.25
CA LYS A 145 -2.39 -14.91 -9.17
C LYS A 145 -3.29 -15.34 -10.34
N ASP A 146 -4.62 -15.23 -10.20
CA ASP A 146 -5.56 -15.56 -11.27
C ASP A 146 -5.75 -14.36 -12.21
N LYS A 147 -4.92 -14.32 -13.25
CA LYS A 147 -4.98 -13.28 -14.29
C LYS A 147 -6.29 -13.28 -15.09
N ALA A 148 -7.03 -14.39 -15.10
CA ALA A 148 -8.30 -14.49 -15.80
C ALA A 148 -9.48 -13.98 -14.94
N GLY A 149 -9.28 -13.85 -13.62
CA GLY A 149 -10.31 -13.43 -12.67
C GLY A 149 -11.54 -14.35 -12.67
N SER A 150 -11.30 -15.62 -13.00
CA SER A 150 -12.28 -16.68 -13.17
C SER A 150 -12.67 -17.31 -11.83
N GLN A 151 -11.72 -17.37 -10.89
CA GLN A 151 -11.93 -17.87 -9.54
C GLN A 151 -12.33 -16.70 -8.64
N ARG A 152 -13.64 -16.51 -8.50
CA ARG A 152 -14.24 -15.54 -7.59
C ARG A 152 -14.98 -16.30 -6.51
N GLU A 153 -14.55 -16.10 -5.28
CA GLU A 153 -15.19 -16.73 -4.13
C GLU A 153 -15.99 -15.69 -3.35
N GLN A 154 -17.14 -16.10 -2.81
CA GLN A 154 -17.93 -15.29 -1.89
C GLN A 154 -17.63 -15.74 -0.47
N CYS A 155 -17.23 -14.81 0.38
CA CYS A 155 -16.80 -15.09 1.75
C CYS A 155 -17.45 -14.10 2.71
N TYR A 156 -17.87 -14.56 3.88
CA TYR A 156 -18.25 -13.67 4.99
C TYR A 156 -17.07 -13.48 5.94
N LEU A 157 -17.08 -12.39 6.71
CA LEU A 157 -16.11 -12.16 7.78
C LEU A 157 -16.63 -12.73 9.10
N SER A 158 -16.70 -14.07 9.18
CA SER A 158 -17.42 -14.76 10.26
C SER A 158 -16.59 -14.88 11.55
N TYR A 159 -15.31 -15.23 11.44
CA TYR A 159 -14.50 -15.59 12.60
C TYR A 159 -13.32 -14.62 12.80
N PRO A 160 -13.32 -13.78 13.84
CA PRO A 160 -12.17 -12.95 14.13
C PRO A 160 -11.01 -13.82 14.62
N PHE A 161 -9.86 -13.72 13.96
CA PHE A 161 -8.64 -14.38 14.41
C PHE A 161 -8.12 -13.71 15.68
N LYS A 162 -7.75 -14.54 16.65
CA LYS A 162 -7.19 -14.09 17.93
C LYS A 162 -5.75 -14.56 18.03
N LEU A 163 -4.82 -13.62 18.09
CA LEU A 163 -3.42 -13.94 18.33
C LEU A 163 -3.29 -14.51 19.75
N ARG A 164 -2.87 -15.78 19.87
CA ARG A 164 -2.52 -16.39 21.16
C ARG A 164 -1.20 -15.77 21.60
N LYS A 165 -1.25 -14.93 22.63
CA LYS A 165 -0.08 -14.31 23.28
C LYS A 165 0.46 -15.22 24.38
#